data_AF-K8P161-F1
#
_entry.id   AF-K8P161-F1
#
_cell.length_a   1.000
_cell.length_b   1.000
_cell.length_c   1.000
_cell.angle_alpha   90.00
_cell.angle_beta   90.00
_cell.angle_gamma   90.00
#
_symmetry.space_group_name_H-M   'P 1'
#
loop_
_entity.id
_entity.type
_entity.pdbx_description
1 polymer ?
#
loop_
_entity_poly.entity_id
_entity_poly.type
_entity_poly.pdbx_seq_one_letter_code
_entity_poly.pdbx_strand_id
1 'polypeptide(L)' 'MALPVVLADDGVAAGEAVEYLSANTAVMRAEALWRKPGCAGAVAASRTGDPATGDLGDAKLIRKFGDLPDDLSEL' A
#
# COMPACT_ATOMS: atom_id res chain seq x y z
N MET A 1 -1.93 -5.42 4.11
CA MET A 1 -1.94 -5.19 2.65
C MET A 1 -0.62 -4.70 2.06
N ALA A 2 -0.38 -5.04 0.79
CA ALA A 2 0.52 -4.31 -0.10
C ALA A 2 -0.30 -3.71 -1.26
N LEU A 3 0.01 -2.48 -1.65
CA LEU A 3 -0.72 -1.71 -2.65
C LEU A 3 0.30 -1.05 -3.59
N PRO A 4 0.32 -1.39 -4.89
CA PRO A 4 1.15 -0.66 -5.85
C PRO A 4 0.56 0.73 -6.11
N VAL A 5 1.43 1.67 -6.43
CA VAL A 5 1.06 2.97 -6.99
C VAL A 5 1.59 3.01 -8.42
N VAL A 6 0.69 3.13 -9.38
CA VAL A 6 0.99 3.06 -10.81
C VAL A 6 1.02 4.46 -11.42
N LEU A 7 1.81 4.62 -12.47
CA LEU A 7 1.78 5.83 -13.29
C LEU A 7 0.44 5.90 -14.02
N ALA A 8 -0.17 7.09 -14.02
CA ALA A 8 -1.41 7.41 -14.70
C ALA A 8 -1.25 8.69 -15.53
N ASP A 9 -2.21 8.98 -16.40
CA ASP A 9 -2.11 10.09 -17.36
C ASP A 9 -1.88 11.46 -16.67
N ASP A 10 -2.51 11.68 -15.52
CA ASP A 10 -2.42 12.93 -14.74
C ASP A 10 -1.53 12.80 -13.48
N GLY A 11 -0.69 11.76 -13.39
CA GLY A 11 0.23 11.57 -12.28
C GLY A 11 0.35 10.12 -11.82
N VAL A 12 -0.17 9.82 -10.64
CA VAL A 12 -0.10 8.49 -10.03
C VAL A 12 -1.46 8.07 -9.48
N ALA A 13 -1.72 6.77 -9.45
CA ALA A 13 -2.96 6.21 -8.92
C ALA A 13 -2.69 4.97 -8.08
N ALA A 14 -3.50 4.75 -7.04
CA ALA A 14 -3.51 3.49 -6.31
C ALA A 14 -3.97 2.32 -7.21
N GLY A 15 -3.20 1.24 -7.21
CA GLY A 15 -3.58 0.00 -7.89
C GLY A 15 -4.44 -0.91 -7.01
N GLU A 16 -4.43 -2.22 -7.29
CA GLU A 16 -5.18 -3.20 -6.49
C GLU A 16 -4.42 -3.57 -5.20
N ALA A 17 -5.08 -3.41 -4.05
CA ALA A 17 -4.56 -3.84 -2.76
C ALA A 17 -4.66 -5.36 -2.59
N VAL A 18 -3.56 -5.99 -2.16
CA VAL A 18 -3.56 -7.41 -1.78
C VAL A 18 -3.33 -7.55 -0.29
N GLU A 19 -4.22 -8.26 0.40
CA GLU A 19 -4.10 -8.51 1.83
C GLU A 19 -3.14 -9.66 2.15
N TYR A 20 -2.44 -9.52 3.27
CA TYR A 20 -1.48 -10.50 3.76
C TYR A 20 -1.62 -10.66 5.27
N LEU A 21 -1.50 -11.90 5.74
CA LEU A 21 -1.61 -12.25 7.17
C LEU A 21 -0.40 -11.79 8.01
N SER A 22 0.67 -11.31 7.37
CA SER A 22 1.89 -10.85 8.03
C SER A 22 2.34 -9.50 7.48
N ALA A 23 2.71 -8.60 8.39
CA ALA A 23 3.33 -7.33 8.06
C ALA A 23 4.61 -7.50 7.24
N ASN A 24 5.44 -8.50 7.57
CA ASN A 24 6.68 -8.75 6.84
C ASN A 24 6.40 -9.17 5.38
N THR A 25 5.41 -10.05 5.17
CA THR A 25 5.01 -10.44 3.82
C THR A 25 4.45 -9.25 3.04
N ALA A 26 3.65 -8.39 3.67
CA ALA A 26 3.16 -7.16 3.04
C ALA A 26 4.31 -6.24 2.59
N VAL A 27 5.33 -6.04 3.42
CA VAL A 27 6.51 -5.22 3.07
C VAL A 27 7.28 -5.83 1.91
N MET A 28 7.60 -7.13 1.95
CA MET A 28 8.30 -7.80 0.86
C MET A 28 7.54 -7.71 -0.47
N ARG A 29 6.20 -7.79 -0.41
CA ARG A 29 5.34 -7.71 -1.59
C ARG A 29 5.27 -6.30 -2.14
N ALA A 30 5.13 -5.27 -1.31
CA ALA A 30 5.24 -3.88 -1.74
C ALA A 30 6.61 -3.60 -2.38
N GLU A 31 7.68 -4.14 -1.81
CA GLU A 31 9.04 -3.99 -2.34
C GLU A 31 9.22 -4.67 -3.73
N ALA A 32 8.55 -5.80 -3.95
CA ALA A 32 8.54 -6.46 -5.25
C ALA A 32 7.65 -5.73 -6.28
N LEU A 33 6.55 -5.12 -5.82
CA LEU A 33 5.59 -4.43 -6.67
C LEU A 33 6.16 -3.14 -7.27
N TRP A 34 6.80 -2.27 -6.46
CA TRP A 34 7.30 -0.99 -6.98
C TRP A 34 8.40 -1.15 -8.04
N ARG A 35 9.09 -2.30 -8.07
CA ARG A 35 10.12 -2.61 -9.09
C ARG A 35 9.54 -3.02 -10.44
N LYS A 36 8.21 -3.22 -10.55
CA LYS A 36 7.58 -3.57 -11.82
C LYS A 36 7.53 -2.34 -12.73
N PRO A 37 7.75 -2.50 -14.06
CA PRO A 37 7.57 -1.42 -15.01
C PRO A 37 6.17 -0.78 -14.87
N GLY A 38 6.10 0.55 -14.94
CA GLY A 38 4.85 1.30 -14.80
C GLY A 38 4.40 1.57 -13.36
N CYS A 39 5.14 1.09 -12.35
CA CYS A 39 4.90 1.48 -10.96
C CYS A 39 5.74 2.72 -10.59
N ALA A 40 5.08 3.73 -10.04
CA ALA A 40 5.74 4.88 -9.42
C ALA A 40 6.20 4.56 -7.98
N GLY A 41 5.51 3.64 -7.32
CA GLY A 41 5.82 3.23 -5.96
C GLY A 41 4.97 2.08 -5.48
N ALA A 42 5.07 1.78 -4.18
CA ALA A 42 4.17 0.86 -3.50
C ALA A 42 4.17 1.13 -1.99
N VAL A 43 3.07 0.78 -1.33
CA VAL A 43 2.93 0.90 0.12
C VAL A 43 2.57 -0.43 0.75
N ALA A 44 3.12 -0.68 1.93
CA ALA A 44 2.70 -1.74 2.82
C ALA A 44 2.01 -1.12 4.02
N ALA A 45 0.80 -1.58 4.33
CA ALA A 45 0.02 -1.11 5.45
C ALA A 45 -0.63 -2.28 6.20
N SER A 46 -0.90 -2.12 7.49
CA SER A 46 -1.75 -3.03 8.27
C SER A 46 -3.05 -2.35 8.60
N ARG A 47 -4.18 -3.02 8.38
CA ARG A 47 -5.41 -2.63 9.06
C ARG A 47 -5.33 -3.06 10.52
N THR A 48 -5.63 -2.14 11.41
CA THR A 48 -5.87 -2.40 12.83
C THR A 48 -7.35 -2.26 13.07
N GLY A 49 -7.97 -3.22 13.75
CA GLY A 49 -9.41 -3.19 14.01
C GLY A 49 -9.79 -4.37 14.89
N ASP A 50 -10.92 -4.27 15.58
CA ASP A 50 -11.45 -5.37 16.39
C ASP A 50 -12.43 -6.22 15.55
N PRO A 51 -12.03 -7.43 15.13
CA PRO A 51 -12.92 -8.30 14.36
C PRO A 51 -14.17 -8.73 15.15
N ALA A 52 -14.16 -8.67 16.48
CA ALA A 52 -15.33 -9.00 17.30
C ALA A 52 -16.42 -7.93 17.27
N THR A 53 -16.07 -6.68 16.96
CA THR A 53 -17.02 -5.55 16.87
C THR A 53 -17.34 -5.18 15.43
N GLY A 54 -16.61 -5.73 14.45
CA GLY A 54 -16.70 -5.34 13.05
C GLY A 54 -16.01 -4.01 12.75
N ASP A 55 -15.22 -3.48 13.70
CA ASP A 55 -14.44 -2.27 13.51
C ASP A 55 -13.26 -2.55 12.59
N LEU A 56 -13.27 -1.91 11.43
CA LEU A 56 -12.17 -1.89 10.48
C LEU A 56 -11.48 -0.55 10.65
N GLY A 57 -10.60 -0.45 11.65
CA GLY A 57 -9.83 0.75 11.84
C GLY A 57 -8.87 1.01 10.68
N ASP A 58 -8.37 2.24 10.65
CA ASP A 58 -7.60 2.76 9.52
C ASP A 58 -6.37 1.91 9.22
N ALA A 59 -6.02 1.86 7.94
CA ALA A 59 -4.79 1.22 7.50
C ALA A 59 -3.58 2.06 7.96
N LYS A 60 -2.77 1.51 8.87
CA LYS A 60 -1.53 2.14 9.29
C LYS A 60 -0.42 1.82 8.29
N LEU A 61 0.20 2.85 7.73
CA LEU A 61 1.36 2.72 6.85
C LEU A 61 2.53 2.10 7.64
N ILE A 62 3.08 1.01 7.11
CA ILE A 62 4.26 0.31 7.65
C ILE A 62 5.50 0.72 6.88
N ARG A 63 5.42 0.73 5.54
CA ARG A 63 6.54 1.11 4.68
C ARG A 63 6.05 1.64 3.33
N LYS A 64 6.81 2.59 2.78
CA LYS A 64 6.62 3.20 1.47
C LYS A 64 7.86 2.96 0.61
N PHE A 65 7.66 2.71 -0.68
CA PHE A 65 8.70 2.52 -1.68
C PHE A 65 8.40 3.39 -2.90
N GLY A 66 9.46 3.84 -3.57
CA GLY A 66 9.36 4.81 -4.68
C GLY A 66 9.31 6.26 -4.19
N ASP A 67 9.22 7.17 -5.16
CA ASP A 67 9.12 8.62 -4.91
C ASP A 67 7.66 9.03 -4.81
N LEU A 68 7.06 8.69 -3.67
CA LEU A 68 5.67 8.99 -3.35
C LEU A 68 5.61 10.12 -2.33
N PRO A 69 4.59 11.00 -2.36
CA PRO A 69 4.41 12.03 -1.34
C PRO A 69 4.29 11.43 0.06
N ASP A 70 4.67 12.19 1.09
CA ASP A 70 4.57 11.75 2.49
C ASP A 70 3.12 11.69 2.98
N ASP A 71 2.29 12.59 2.47
CA ASP A 71 0.85 12.49 2.59
C ASP A 71 0.30 11.67 1.41
N LEU A 72 -0.35 10.56 1.74
CA LEU A 72 -0.93 9.61 0.79
C LEU A 72 -2.46 9.71 0.76
N SER A 73 -3.04 10.68 1.47
CA SER A 73 -4.50 10.87 1.57
C SER A 73 -5.13 11.35 0.26
N GLU A 74 -4.31 11.81 -0.68
CA GLU A 74 -4.73 12.35 -1.99
C GLU A 74 -4.51 11.37 -3.16
N LEU A 75 -4.10 10.12 -2.89
CA LEU A 75 -3.88 9.06 -3.88
C LEU A 75 -5.16 8.34 -4.33
#